data_AF-A0A3N5JAJ9-F1
#
_entry.id   AF-A0A3N5JAJ9-F1
#
_cell.length_a   1.000
_cell.length_b   1.000
_cell.length_c   1.000
_cell.angle_alpha   90.00
_cell.angle_beta   90.00
_cell.angle_gamma   90.00
#
_symmetry.space_group_name_H-M   'P 1'
#
loop_
_entity.id
_entity.type
_entity.pdbx_description
1 polymer ?
#
loop_
_entity_poly.entity_id
_entity_poly.type
_entity_poly.pdbx_seq_one_letter_code
_entity_poly.pdbx_strand_id
1 'polypeptide(L)'
;MKQPALLAPLLALFLGLAIAHPALAQIPGLGELTDAIEKVKKTADDTARIAKGASGLTLEEEVAIGDAVALAIVGRYGGVWRDPAATQRVNLIGRVLARYATRQDLEWRFGLLDSDAVNAFSAPGGRVFITRALYELAESDDELAGVLAHEIQHIDRRHAVHIIERGELLGGISSLVADNSADFAPYEAAVGQVAGEILDKGFDPRVEYEADLDGRALAAVTGFAAGGLRAVLVEIDSLAGPPAEVFSTHPSTEARLQKLPQDPPPSPN
;
A
#
# COMPACT_ATOMS: atom_id res chain seq x y z
N MET A 1 -14.52 -10.90 50.86
CA MET A 1 -13.18 -10.97 50.23
C MET A 1 -13.22 -10.20 48.92
N LYS A 2 -12.38 -9.16 48.84
CA LYS A 2 -11.81 -8.46 47.66
C LYS A 2 -12.77 -7.97 46.55
N GLN A 3 -13.10 -6.67 46.62
CA GLN A 3 -13.13 -5.80 45.44
C GLN A 3 -11.72 -5.24 45.22
N PRO A 4 -11.24 -5.08 43.98
CA PRO A 4 -10.18 -4.12 43.68
C PRO A 4 -10.73 -2.90 42.93
N ALA A 5 -10.61 -1.76 43.61
CA ALA A 5 -10.06 -0.49 43.12
C ALA A 5 -10.60 0.12 41.81
N LEU A 6 -11.68 0.90 41.94
CA LEU A 6 -11.89 2.14 41.20
C LEU A 6 -10.90 3.20 41.72
N LEU A 7 -9.69 3.29 41.16
CA LEU A 7 -8.73 4.36 41.50
C LEU A 7 -7.99 4.95 40.28
N ALA A 8 -8.32 4.53 39.06
CA ALA A 8 -7.68 5.04 37.84
C ALA A 8 -8.20 6.39 37.29
N PRO A 9 -9.46 6.85 37.51
CA PRO A 9 -9.91 8.08 36.85
C PRO A 9 -9.70 9.36 37.68
N LEU A 10 -9.29 9.27 38.95
CA LEU A 10 -9.14 10.46 39.82
C LEU A 10 -7.80 11.18 39.69
N LEU A 11 -6.77 10.53 39.13
CA LEU A 11 -5.45 11.16 38.94
C LEU A 11 -5.38 12.06 37.69
N ALA A 12 -6.23 11.79 36.69
CA ALA A 12 -6.28 12.58 35.45
C ALA A 12 -6.94 13.97 35.64
N LEU A 13 -7.81 14.12 36.65
CA LEU A 13 -8.55 15.38 36.84
C LEU A 13 -7.73 16.49 37.52
N PHE A 14 -6.60 16.16 38.17
CA PHE A 14 -5.70 17.16 38.78
C PHE A 14 -4.53 17.59 37.89
N LEU A 15 -4.23 16.86 36.81
CA LEU A 15 -3.10 17.18 35.92
C LEU A 15 -3.45 18.16 34.79
N GLY A 16 -4.74 18.39 34.50
CA GLY A 16 -5.19 19.24 33.39
C GLY A 16 -5.21 20.75 33.65
N LEU A 17 -4.84 21.23 34.85
CA LEU A 17 -5.06 22.63 35.26
C LEU A 17 -3.77 23.42 35.57
N ALA A 18 -2.60 22.92 35.19
CA ALA A 18 -1.31 23.56 35.52
C ALA A 18 -0.48 24.01 34.30
N ILE A 19 -1.10 24.27 33.16
CA ILE A 19 -0.38 24.82 31.99
C ILE A 19 -0.91 26.24 31.75
N ALA A 20 -0.10 27.23 32.15
CA ALA A 20 -0.03 28.61 31.63
C ALA A 20 0.25 29.69 32.70
N HIS A 21 1.08 29.42 33.71
CA HIS A 21 1.63 30.49 34.56
C HIS A 21 3.14 30.32 34.82
N PRO A 22 3.99 31.33 34.53
CA PRO A 22 5.44 31.24 34.68
C PRO A 22 5.91 31.08 36.15
N ALA A 23 5.02 31.20 37.12
CA ALA A 23 5.32 30.98 38.54
C ALA A 23 5.47 29.48 38.91
N LEU A 24 4.93 28.55 38.13
CA LEU A 24 5.04 27.10 38.40
C LEU A 24 6.43 26.54 38.07
N ALA A 25 7.21 27.22 37.23
CA ALA A 25 8.56 26.80 36.83
C ALA A 25 9.62 26.96 37.94
N GLN A 26 9.30 27.67 39.04
CA GLN A 26 10.24 27.90 40.15
C GLN A 26 10.03 26.95 41.34
N ILE A 27 9.08 26.01 41.26
CA ILE A 27 8.89 25.01 42.32
C ILE A 27 10.03 23.98 42.24
N PRO A 28 10.90 23.86 43.27
CA PRO A 28 11.99 22.89 43.27
C PRO A 28 11.43 21.46 43.09
N GLY A 29 11.99 20.70 42.15
CA GLY A 29 11.57 19.33 41.87
C GLY A 29 10.43 19.19 40.84
N LEU A 30 9.81 20.28 40.38
CA LEU A 30 8.76 20.21 39.36
C LEU A 30 9.31 19.86 37.97
N GLY A 31 10.53 20.31 37.66
CA GLY A 31 11.26 19.92 36.45
C GLY A 31 11.65 18.43 36.42
N GLU A 32 12.09 17.89 37.56
CA GLU A 32 12.38 16.46 37.67
C GLU A 32 11.11 15.60 37.53
N LEU A 33 9.97 16.11 37.98
CA LEU A 33 8.67 15.45 37.83
C LEU A 33 8.20 15.48 36.36
N THR A 34 8.38 16.58 35.64
CA THR A 34 8.06 16.65 34.20
C THR A 34 8.95 15.71 33.39
N ASP A 35 10.24 15.67 33.68
CA ASP A 35 11.19 14.77 33.00
C ASP A 35 10.86 13.30 33.27
N ALA A 36 10.42 12.98 34.50
CA ALA A 36 9.97 11.63 34.85
C ALA A 36 8.69 11.24 34.10
N ILE A 37 7.72 12.16 33.98
CA ILE A 37 6.48 11.94 33.21
C ILE A 37 6.80 11.72 31.73
N GLU A 38 7.67 12.54 31.15
CA GLU A 38 8.07 12.43 29.75
C GLU A 38 8.81 11.11 29.47
N LYS A 39 9.68 10.69 30.40
CA LYS A 39 10.38 9.40 30.32
C LYS A 39 9.43 8.21 30.41
N VAL A 40 8.41 8.28 31.27
CA VAL A 40 7.37 7.25 31.38
C VAL A 40 6.52 7.19 30.11
N LYS A 41 6.13 8.35 29.55
CA LYS A 41 5.38 8.42 28.28
C LYS A 41 6.19 7.82 27.14
N LYS A 42 7.46 8.18 27.01
CA LYS A 42 8.38 7.62 26.01
C LYS A 42 8.53 6.11 26.15
N THR A 43 8.68 5.61 27.38
CA THR A 43 8.81 4.17 27.64
C THR A 43 7.51 3.41 27.31
N ALA A 44 6.35 4.02 27.58
CA ALA A 44 5.06 3.46 27.19
C ALA A 44 4.89 3.41 25.67
N ASP A 45 5.27 4.48 24.96
CA ASP A 45 5.25 4.55 23.50
C ASP A 45 6.20 3.51 22.88
N ASP A 46 7.42 3.37 23.42
CA ASP A 46 8.40 2.37 22.98
C ASP A 46 7.90 0.94 23.24
N THR A 47 7.23 0.70 24.38
CA THR A 47 6.64 -0.61 24.69
C THR A 47 5.46 -0.93 23.77
N ALA A 48 4.62 0.06 23.47
CA ALA A 48 3.52 -0.07 22.51
C ALA A 48 4.04 -0.34 21.09
N ARG A 49 5.11 0.33 20.68
CA ARG A 49 5.81 0.09 19.40
C ARG A 49 6.36 -1.34 19.32
N ILE A 50 7.01 -1.82 20.37
CA ILE A 50 7.55 -3.19 20.44
C ILE A 50 6.41 -4.22 20.39
N ALA A 51 5.34 -4.01 21.17
CA ALA A 51 4.19 -4.90 21.17
C ALA A 51 3.50 -4.94 19.80
N LYS A 52 3.47 -3.81 19.08
CA LYS A 52 2.87 -3.69 17.75
C LYS A 52 3.74 -4.24 16.63
N GLY A 53 5.05 -4.04 16.71
CA GLY A 53 6.03 -4.72 15.85
C GLY A 53 5.90 -6.24 15.94
N ALA A 54 5.41 -6.77 17.07
CA ALA A 54 5.08 -8.18 17.25
C ALA A 54 3.68 -8.59 16.76
N SER A 55 2.73 -7.66 16.59
CA SER A 55 1.35 -7.95 16.15
C SER A 55 1.06 -7.64 14.67
N GLY A 56 1.95 -6.92 13.98
CA GLY A 56 1.77 -6.49 12.59
C GLY A 56 0.75 -5.35 12.44
N LEU A 57 0.53 -4.92 11.19
CA LEU A 57 -0.48 -3.92 10.85
C LEU A 57 -1.91 -4.48 10.96
N THR A 58 -2.80 -3.71 11.58
CA THR A 58 -4.24 -3.98 11.52
C THR A 58 -4.81 -3.68 10.12
N LEU A 59 -5.99 -4.23 9.80
CA LEU A 59 -6.66 -3.96 8.52
C LEU A 59 -6.99 -2.47 8.34
N GLU A 60 -7.45 -1.80 9.41
CA GLU A 60 -7.77 -0.36 9.35
C GLU A 60 -6.54 0.49 9.02
N GLU A 61 -5.39 0.15 9.63
CA GLU A 61 -4.12 0.80 9.33
C GLU A 61 -3.63 0.48 7.92
N GLU A 62 -3.76 -0.77 7.47
CA GLU A 62 -3.44 -1.17 6.10
C GLU A 62 -4.23 -0.35 5.09
N VAL A 63 -5.53 -0.15 5.32
CA VAL A 63 -6.40 0.67 4.47
C VAL A 63 -6.01 2.14 4.51
N ALA A 64 -5.75 2.71 5.70
CA ALA A 64 -5.36 4.10 5.84
C ALA A 64 -4.04 4.41 5.10
N ILE A 65 -3.04 3.54 5.24
CA ILE A 65 -1.79 3.63 4.48
C ILE A 65 -2.06 3.50 2.98
N GLY A 66 -2.90 2.53 2.60
CA GLY A 66 -3.33 2.31 1.23
C GLY A 66 -3.92 3.54 0.56
N ASP A 67 -4.84 4.24 1.25
CA ASP A 67 -5.47 5.47 0.76
C ASP A 67 -4.46 6.61 0.59
N ALA A 68 -3.50 6.69 1.50
CA ALA A 68 -2.47 7.71 1.43
C ALA A 68 -1.47 7.46 0.28
N VAL A 69 -1.04 6.21 0.09
CA VAL A 69 -0.20 5.80 -1.05
C VAL A 69 -0.98 5.97 -2.37
N ALA A 70 -2.26 5.64 -2.39
CA ALA A 70 -3.13 5.89 -3.54
C ALA A 70 -3.18 7.37 -3.93
N LEU A 71 -3.26 8.29 -2.96
CA LEU A 71 -3.22 9.72 -3.23
C LEU A 71 -1.87 10.14 -3.84
N ALA A 72 -0.76 9.60 -3.33
CA ALA A 72 0.58 9.85 -3.89
C ALA A 72 0.71 9.36 -5.33
N ILE A 73 0.21 8.15 -5.64
CA ILE A 73 0.15 7.60 -7.01
C ILE A 73 -0.65 8.53 -7.91
N VAL A 74 -1.88 8.87 -7.52
CA VAL A 74 -2.75 9.75 -8.32
C VAL A 74 -2.10 11.11 -8.56
N GLY A 75 -1.45 11.69 -7.55
CA GLY A 75 -0.74 12.97 -7.68
C GLY A 75 0.48 12.91 -8.61
N ARG A 76 1.24 11.80 -8.58
CA ARG A 76 2.44 11.61 -9.40
C ARG A 76 2.14 11.31 -10.87
N TYR A 77 1.06 10.59 -11.14
CA TYR A 77 0.76 10.04 -12.47
C TYR A 77 -0.42 10.75 -13.16
N GLY A 78 -0.45 12.08 -13.09
CA GLY A 78 -1.35 12.91 -13.91
C GLY A 78 -2.80 12.98 -13.45
N GLY A 79 -3.14 12.41 -12.29
CA GLY A 79 -4.50 12.38 -11.78
C GLY A 79 -5.33 11.23 -12.37
N VAL A 80 -6.65 11.29 -12.14
CA VAL A 80 -7.58 10.25 -12.59
C VAL A 80 -7.97 10.48 -14.05
N TRP A 81 -7.76 9.47 -14.89
CA TRP A 81 -8.29 9.45 -16.25
C TRP A 81 -9.79 9.14 -16.21
N ARG A 82 -10.61 10.06 -16.72
CA ARG A 82 -12.08 9.99 -16.64
C ARG A 82 -12.70 9.47 -17.94
N ASP A 83 -12.46 8.21 -18.25
CA ASP A 83 -13.16 7.51 -19.33
C ASP A 83 -14.16 6.48 -18.75
N PRO A 84 -15.49 6.65 -18.96
CA PRO A 84 -16.50 5.75 -18.40
C PRO A 84 -16.40 4.30 -18.89
N ALA A 85 -16.04 4.08 -20.15
CA ALA A 85 -15.99 2.75 -20.74
C ALA A 85 -14.77 1.97 -20.24
N ALA A 86 -13.59 2.61 -20.24
CA ALA A 86 -12.37 2.04 -19.70
C ALA A 86 -12.51 1.78 -18.19
N THR A 87 -13.09 2.73 -17.44
CA THR A 87 -13.37 2.55 -16.02
C THR A 87 -14.27 1.35 -15.76
N GLN A 88 -15.34 1.19 -16.55
CA GLN A 88 -16.26 0.06 -16.44
C GLN A 88 -15.55 -1.26 -16.75
N ARG A 89 -14.78 -1.32 -17.85
CA ARG A 89 -14.04 -2.51 -18.28
C ARG A 89 -13.04 -2.97 -17.22
N VAL A 90 -12.18 -2.07 -16.75
CA VAL A 90 -11.20 -2.35 -15.69
C VAL A 90 -11.87 -2.79 -14.40
N ASN A 91 -12.94 -2.11 -13.97
CA ASN A 91 -13.65 -2.49 -12.75
C ASN A 91 -14.35 -3.84 -12.87
N LEU A 92 -14.89 -4.19 -14.05
CA LEU A 92 -15.53 -5.49 -14.26
C LEU A 92 -14.50 -6.62 -14.14
N ILE A 93 -13.41 -6.54 -14.90
CA ILE A 93 -12.34 -7.54 -14.90
C ILE A 93 -11.69 -7.64 -13.52
N GLY A 94 -11.28 -6.50 -12.95
CA GLY A 94 -10.63 -6.44 -11.64
C GLY A 94 -11.49 -7.04 -10.52
N ARG A 95 -12.81 -6.76 -10.50
CA ARG A 95 -13.71 -7.33 -9.49
C ARG A 95 -13.98 -8.82 -9.69
N VAL A 96 -13.98 -9.32 -10.93
CA VAL A 96 -14.07 -10.75 -11.19
C VAL A 96 -12.84 -11.47 -10.64
N LEU A 97 -11.65 -10.95 -10.92
CA LEU A 97 -10.38 -11.46 -10.38
C LEU A 97 -10.36 -11.44 -8.85
N ALA A 98 -10.68 -10.29 -8.24
CA ALA A 98 -10.63 -10.10 -6.79
C ALA A 98 -11.58 -11.03 -6.01
N ARG A 99 -12.67 -11.52 -6.61
CA ARG A 99 -13.56 -12.54 -5.99
C ARG A 99 -12.86 -13.88 -5.76
N TYR A 100 -11.78 -14.15 -6.48
CA TYR A 100 -10.98 -15.38 -6.34
C TYR A 100 -9.64 -15.14 -5.64
N ALA A 101 -9.33 -13.90 -5.25
CA ALA A 101 -8.22 -13.59 -4.36
C ALA A 101 -8.47 -14.15 -2.95
N THR A 102 -7.43 -14.33 -2.14
CA THR A 102 -7.59 -14.86 -0.77
C THR A 102 -8.05 -13.80 0.23
N ARG A 103 -7.70 -12.52 0.01
CA ARG A 103 -8.06 -11.35 0.82
C ARG A 103 -9.50 -10.87 0.58
N GLN A 104 -10.46 -11.65 1.05
CA GLN A 104 -11.90 -11.33 1.01
C GLN A 104 -12.33 -10.28 2.04
N ASP A 105 -11.43 -9.88 2.94
CA ASP A 105 -11.59 -8.79 3.91
C ASP A 105 -11.41 -7.39 3.29
N LEU A 106 -10.91 -7.30 2.06
CA LEU A 106 -10.59 -6.04 1.39
C LEU A 106 -11.74 -5.52 0.51
N GLU A 107 -11.93 -4.20 0.53
CA GLU A 107 -12.73 -3.51 -0.46
C GLU A 107 -11.85 -3.13 -1.67
N TRP A 108 -11.93 -3.94 -2.72
CA TRP A 108 -11.13 -3.74 -3.94
C TRP A 108 -11.63 -2.56 -4.77
N ARG A 109 -10.72 -1.64 -5.07
CA ARG A 109 -10.96 -0.45 -5.89
C ARG A 109 -9.92 -0.35 -7.01
N PHE A 110 -10.42 -0.09 -8.21
CA PHE A 110 -9.61 0.01 -9.42
C PHE A 110 -9.73 1.41 -10.01
N GLY A 111 -8.59 2.08 -10.20
CA GLY A 111 -8.50 3.43 -10.76
C GLY A 111 -7.68 3.46 -12.04
N LEU A 112 -7.98 4.42 -12.91
CA LEU A 112 -7.21 4.68 -14.12
C LEU A 112 -6.51 6.03 -13.99
N LEU A 113 -5.23 6.07 -14.36
CA LEU A 113 -4.38 7.26 -14.23
C LEU A 113 -4.15 7.92 -15.60
N ASP A 114 -4.22 9.24 -15.66
CA ASP A 114 -3.99 9.99 -16.90
C ASP A 114 -2.50 10.22 -17.14
N SER A 115 -1.82 9.14 -17.50
CA SER A 115 -0.37 9.11 -17.71
C SER A 115 -0.01 8.36 -18.99
N ASP A 116 0.97 8.91 -19.70
CA ASP A 116 1.59 8.28 -20.88
C ASP A 116 2.69 7.26 -20.48
N ALA A 117 3.03 7.16 -19.20
CA ALA A 117 3.88 6.08 -18.71
C ALA A 117 3.12 4.75 -18.79
N VAL A 118 3.72 3.68 -19.31
CA VAL A 118 3.08 2.35 -19.39
C VAL A 118 3.33 1.61 -18.06
N ASN A 119 2.40 1.72 -17.11
CA ASN A 119 2.60 1.20 -15.76
C ASN A 119 1.30 0.80 -15.04
N ALA A 120 1.43 -0.01 -14.00
CA ALA A 120 0.37 -0.36 -13.07
C ALA A 120 0.91 -0.33 -11.64
N PHE A 121 0.03 -0.14 -10.66
CA PHE A 121 0.42 -0.03 -9.27
C PHE A 121 -0.59 -0.71 -8.36
N SER A 122 -0.09 -1.23 -7.26
CA SER A 122 -0.86 -1.74 -6.15
C SER A 122 -0.50 -0.98 -4.89
N ALA A 123 -1.51 -0.55 -4.14
CA ALA A 123 -1.33 -0.03 -2.79
C ALA A 123 -2.09 -0.92 -1.78
N PRO A 124 -1.63 -0.96 -0.51
CA PRO A 124 -2.30 -1.69 0.55
C PRO A 124 -3.81 -1.44 0.63
N GLY A 125 -4.56 -2.37 1.22
CA GLY A 125 -6.00 -2.17 1.42
C GLY A 125 -6.85 -2.29 0.15
N GLY A 126 -6.32 -2.91 -0.92
CA GLY A 126 -7.11 -3.24 -2.11
C GLY A 126 -7.19 -2.14 -3.16
N ARG A 127 -6.19 -1.26 -3.25
CA ARG A 127 -6.16 -0.19 -4.28
C ARG A 127 -5.27 -0.63 -5.45
N VAL A 128 -5.86 -0.71 -6.64
CA VAL A 128 -5.14 -1.06 -7.87
C VAL A 128 -5.30 0.06 -8.88
N PHE A 129 -4.21 0.43 -9.54
CA PHE A 129 -4.18 1.47 -10.55
C PHE A 129 -3.52 0.98 -11.83
N ILE A 130 -4.02 1.46 -12.97
CA ILE A 130 -3.42 1.25 -14.28
C ILE A 130 -3.34 2.61 -15.00
N THR A 131 -2.24 2.88 -15.68
CA THR A 131 -2.13 4.09 -16.51
C THR A 131 -2.91 3.95 -17.81
N ARG A 132 -3.35 5.08 -18.36
CA ARG A 132 -3.97 5.13 -19.69
C ARG A 132 -3.12 4.44 -20.75
N ALA A 133 -1.81 4.70 -20.79
CA ALA A 133 -0.94 4.09 -21.78
C ALA A 133 -0.83 2.55 -21.64
N LEU A 134 -0.78 1.99 -20.43
CA LEU A 134 -0.78 0.53 -20.27
C LEU A 134 -2.15 -0.08 -20.58
N TYR A 135 -3.23 0.61 -20.25
CA TYR A 135 -4.58 0.20 -20.64
C TYR A 135 -4.73 0.15 -22.17
N GLU A 136 -4.19 1.15 -22.88
CA GLU A 136 -4.21 1.22 -24.35
C GLU A 136 -3.27 0.20 -25.00
N LEU A 137 -2.19 -0.19 -24.32
CA LEU A 137 -1.26 -1.24 -24.78
C LEU A 137 -1.88 -2.64 -24.70
N ALA A 138 -2.72 -2.91 -23.69
CA ALA A 138 -3.36 -4.21 -23.53
C ALA A 138 -4.53 -4.39 -24.53
N GLU A 139 -4.28 -5.15 -25.59
CA GLU A 139 -5.19 -5.28 -26.75
C GLU A 139 -6.41 -6.16 -26.45
N SER A 140 -6.28 -7.07 -25.48
CA SER A 140 -7.32 -8.04 -25.11
C SER A 140 -7.79 -7.92 -23.65
N ASP A 141 -8.95 -8.49 -23.34
CA ASP A 141 -9.42 -8.60 -21.94
C ASP A 141 -8.54 -9.55 -21.13
N ASP A 142 -7.95 -10.56 -21.79
CA ASP A 142 -7.02 -11.51 -21.19
C ASP A 142 -5.69 -10.84 -20.78
N GLU A 143 -5.15 -9.96 -21.63
CA GLU A 143 -3.94 -9.17 -21.32
C GLU A 143 -4.19 -8.23 -20.14
N LEU A 144 -5.29 -7.48 -20.19
CA LEU A 144 -5.68 -6.58 -19.10
C LEU A 144 -5.90 -7.37 -17.79
N ALA A 145 -6.54 -8.54 -17.87
CA ALA A 145 -6.71 -9.43 -16.72
C ALA A 145 -5.37 -9.92 -16.17
N GLY A 146 -4.40 -10.23 -17.03
CA GLY A 146 -3.04 -10.62 -16.61
C GLY A 146 -2.34 -9.54 -15.79
N VAL A 147 -2.37 -8.29 -16.25
CA VAL A 147 -1.81 -7.14 -15.51
C VAL A 147 -2.52 -6.92 -14.19
N LEU A 148 -3.85 -6.89 -14.19
CA LEU A 148 -4.62 -6.67 -12.97
C LEU A 148 -4.45 -7.82 -11.96
N ALA A 149 -4.34 -9.06 -12.45
CA ALA A 149 -4.11 -10.23 -11.59
C ALA A 149 -2.75 -10.15 -10.90
N HIS A 150 -1.71 -9.70 -11.60
CA HIS A 150 -0.39 -9.45 -11.00
C HIS A 150 -0.47 -8.41 -9.86
N GLU A 151 -1.10 -7.25 -10.10
CA GLU A 151 -1.27 -6.23 -9.06
C GLU A 151 -2.13 -6.70 -7.88
N ILE A 152 -3.17 -7.48 -8.15
CA ILE A 152 -3.99 -8.09 -7.09
C ILE A 152 -3.13 -9.00 -6.22
N GLN A 153 -2.20 -9.78 -6.80
CA GLN A 153 -1.34 -10.67 -6.02
C GLN A 153 -0.33 -9.93 -5.14
N HIS A 154 0.15 -8.75 -5.54
CA HIS A 154 0.96 -7.93 -4.63
C HIS A 154 0.21 -7.58 -3.33
N ILE A 155 -1.10 -7.33 -3.44
CA ILE A 155 -1.95 -7.02 -2.29
C ILE A 155 -2.34 -8.30 -1.54
N ASP A 156 -2.69 -9.36 -2.27
CA ASP A 156 -3.12 -10.65 -1.71
C ASP A 156 -2.02 -11.27 -0.85
N ARG A 157 -0.77 -11.18 -1.31
CA ARG A 157 0.44 -11.63 -0.63
C ARG A 157 1.02 -10.61 0.35
N ARG A 158 0.36 -9.45 0.53
CA ARG A 158 0.79 -8.39 1.47
C ARG A 158 2.22 -7.88 1.21
N HIS A 159 2.68 -7.85 -0.05
CA HIS A 159 4.06 -7.49 -0.39
C HIS A 159 4.45 -6.10 0.13
N ALA A 160 3.61 -5.09 -0.11
CA ALA A 160 3.83 -3.73 0.40
C ALA A 160 3.80 -3.66 1.93
N VAL A 161 2.89 -4.41 2.57
CA VAL A 161 2.78 -4.49 4.04
C VAL A 161 4.06 -5.07 4.66
N HIS A 162 4.62 -6.13 4.06
CA HIS A 162 5.89 -6.69 4.54
C HIS A 162 7.07 -5.70 4.39
N ILE A 163 7.09 -4.83 3.38
CA ILE A 163 8.08 -3.75 3.29
C ILE A 163 7.91 -2.77 4.45
N ILE A 164 6.67 -2.34 4.70
CA ILE A 164 6.34 -1.38 5.76
C ILE A 164 6.72 -1.94 7.14
N GLU A 165 6.39 -3.21 7.41
CA GLU A 165 6.68 -3.88 8.67
C GLU A 165 8.20 -4.09 8.87
N ARG A 166 8.96 -4.41 7.81
CA ARG A 166 10.42 -4.56 7.89
C ARG A 166 11.16 -3.23 8.05
N GLY A 167 10.63 -2.14 7.49
CA GLY A 167 11.29 -0.83 7.50
C GLY A 167 11.16 -0.04 8.80
N GLU A 168 10.55 -0.60 9.86
CA GLU A 168 10.15 0.12 11.09
C GLU A 168 9.31 1.38 10.84
N LEU A 169 8.73 1.53 9.64
CA LEU A 169 7.85 2.63 9.26
C LEU A 169 6.58 2.69 10.12
N LEU A 170 6.33 1.61 10.87
CA LEU A 170 5.27 1.47 11.88
C LEU A 170 5.31 2.55 12.97
N GLY A 171 6.49 3.11 13.27
CA GLY A 171 6.68 4.08 14.36
C GLY A 171 5.98 5.44 14.17
N GLY A 172 5.70 5.82 12.92
CA GLY A 172 4.89 7.00 12.54
C GLY A 172 3.47 6.64 12.07
N ILE A 173 3.21 5.35 11.82
CA ILE A 173 1.90 4.86 11.40
C ILE A 173 0.90 4.80 12.57
N SER A 174 1.36 4.52 13.81
CA SER A 174 0.45 4.47 14.96
C SER A 174 -0.17 5.84 15.31
N SER A 175 0.48 6.94 14.94
CA SER A 175 -0.11 8.28 15.00
C SER A 175 -1.20 8.53 13.95
N LEU A 176 -1.26 7.72 12.87
CA LEU A 176 -2.22 7.93 11.76
C LEU A 176 -3.67 7.60 12.16
N VAL A 177 -3.88 6.64 13.06
CA VAL A 177 -5.22 6.22 13.51
C VAL A 177 -5.62 6.89 14.84
N ALA A 178 -4.62 7.30 15.63
CA ALA A 178 -4.85 7.80 16.99
C ALA A 178 -5.10 9.31 17.07
N ASP A 179 -4.66 10.09 16.08
CA ASP A 179 -4.58 11.55 16.22
C ASP A 179 -5.59 12.27 15.32
N ASN A 180 -6.64 12.84 15.92
CA ASN A 180 -7.58 13.77 15.27
C ASN A 180 -6.95 15.18 15.12
N SER A 181 -5.63 15.28 14.99
CA SER A 181 -4.92 16.55 14.90
C SER A 181 -5.04 17.11 13.48
N ALA A 182 -5.13 18.45 13.38
CA ALA A 182 -5.13 19.13 12.08
C ALA A 182 -3.73 19.15 11.42
N ASP A 183 -2.72 18.56 12.07
CA ASP A 183 -1.35 18.52 11.60
C ASP A 183 -1.07 17.22 10.84
N PHE A 184 -1.18 17.30 9.52
CA PHE A 184 -0.95 16.20 8.59
C PHE A 184 0.53 16.06 8.18
N ALA A 185 1.46 16.89 8.68
CA ALA A 185 2.85 16.83 8.24
C ALA A 185 3.57 15.51 8.60
N PRO A 186 3.38 14.92 9.80
CA PRO A 186 3.92 13.59 10.12
C PRO A 186 3.26 12.49 9.27
N TYR A 187 1.98 12.69 8.90
CA TYR A 187 1.22 11.81 8.01
C TYR A 187 1.82 11.81 6.58
N GLU A 188 2.05 12.98 5.99
CA GLU A 188 2.66 13.10 4.66
C GLU A 188 4.08 12.52 4.61
N ALA A 189 4.89 12.75 5.64
CA ALA A 189 6.26 12.25 5.67
C ALA A 189 6.33 10.70 5.70
N ALA A 190 5.52 10.06 6.56
CA ALA A 190 5.48 8.61 6.65
C ALA A 190 4.93 7.97 5.36
N VAL A 191 3.86 8.56 4.80
CA VAL A 191 3.25 8.11 3.55
C VAL A 191 4.20 8.30 2.37
N GLY A 192 4.89 9.45 2.29
CA GLY A 192 5.88 9.74 1.26
C GLY A 192 7.05 8.76 1.30
N GLN A 193 7.48 8.33 2.49
CA GLN A 193 8.51 7.31 2.63
C GLN A 193 8.03 5.94 2.14
N VAL A 194 6.82 5.50 2.52
CA VAL A 194 6.23 4.24 2.03
C VAL A 194 6.04 4.27 0.52
N ALA A 195 5.47 5.37 0.00
CA ALA A 195 5.24 5.56 -1.42
C ALA A 195 6.56 5.59 -2.19
N GLY A 196 7.60 6.27 -1.70
CA GLY A 196 8.93 6.24 -2.33
C GLY A 196 9.54 4.84 -2.33
N GLU A 197 9.41 4.09 -1.24
CA GLU A 197 9.95 2.74 -1.17
C GLU A 197 9.27 1.78 -2.18
N ILE A 198 7.95 1.89 -2.36
CA ILE A 198 7.20 1.05 -3.30
C ILE A 198 7.36 1.56 -4.75
N LEU A 199 7.23 2.87 -4.97
CA LEU A 199 7.15 3.48 -6.31
C LEU A 199 8.51 3.83 -6.93
N ASP A 200 9.57 4.00 -6.12
CA ASP A 200 10.91 4.31 -6.65
C ASP A 200 11.83 3.10 -6.63
N LYS A 201 11.74 2.24 -5.59
CA LYS A 201 12.63 1.06 -5.48
C LYS A 201 12.00 -0.21 -6.04
N GLY A 202 10.67 -0.30 -6.02
CA GLY A 202 9.98 -1.51 -6.47
C GLY A 202 10.09 -2.68 -5.51
N PHE A 203 9.67 -3.86 -5.96
CA PHE A 203 9.78 -5.09 -5.17
C PHE A 203 11.02 -5.91 -5.52
N ASP A 204 11.45 -6.74 -4.57
CA ASP A 204 12.51 -7.72 -4.79
C ASP A 204 12.14 -8.67 -5.94
N PRO A 205 13.08 -9.10 -6.81
CA PRO A 205 12.75 -9.96 -7.95
C PRO A 205 12.03 -11.27 -7.60
N ARG A 206 12.22 -11.81 -6.39
CA ARG A 206 11.52 -13.02 -5.94
C ARG A 206 10.02 -12.76 -5.71
N VAL A 207 9.70 -11.60 -5.15
CA VAL A 207 8.33 -11.13 -4.88
C VAL A 207 7.57 -10.95 -6.20
N GLU A 208 8.28 -10.45 -7.19
CA GLU A 208 7.79 -10.25 -8.56
C GLU A 208 7.49 -11.57 -9.26
N TYR A 209 8.39 -12.54 -9.16
CA TYR A 209 8.14 -13.88 -9.71
C TYR A 209 7.00 -14.61 -9.00
N GLU A 210 6.78 -14.35 -7.70
CA GLU A 210 5.63 -14.86 -6.96
C GLU A 210 4.33 -14.24 -7.50
N ALA A 211 4.28 -12.91 -7.62
CA ALA A 211 3.13 -12.20 -8.18
C ALA A 211 2.84 -12.61 -9.64
N ASP A 212 3.87 -12.88 -10.44
CA ASP A 212 3.75 -13.40 -11.81
C ASP A 212 3.05 -14.76 -11.87
N LEU A 213 3.55 -15.72 -11.08
CA LEU A 213 3.03 -17.09 -11.10
C LEU A 213 1.64 -17.18 -10.49
N ASP A 214 1.40 -16.48 -9.39
CA ASP A 214 0.10 -16.44 -8.74
C ASP A 214 -0.91 -15.63 -9.55
N GLY A 215 -0.47 -14.54 -10.20
CA GLY A 215 -1.32 -13.70 -11.06
C GLY A 215 -1.77 -14.48 -12.28
N ARG A 216 -0.84 -15.22 -12.90
CA ARG A 216 -1.16 -16.20 -13.95
C ARG A 216 -2.20 -17.22 -13.49
N ALA A 217 -2.02 -17.81 -12.30
CA ALA A 217 -2.96 -18.80 -11.76
C ALA A 217 -4.36 -18.17 -11.49
N LEU A 218 -4.39 -16.94 -10.97
CA LEU A 218 -5.60 -16.18 -10.73
C LEU A 218 -6.35 -15.88 -12.04
N ALA A 219 -5.64 -15.42 -13.07
CA ALA A 219 -6.22 -15.21 -14.41
C ALA A 219 -6.82 -16.52 -14.95
N ALA A 220 -6.06 -17.61 -14.89
CA ALA A 220 -6.51 -18.91 -15.39
C ALA A 220 -7.76 -19.46 -14.68
N VAL A 221 -7.81 -19.39 -13.34
CA VAL A 221 -8.96 -19.92 -12.57
C VAL A 221 -10.23 -19.07 -12.74
N THR A 222 -10.08 -17.80 -13.10
CA THR A 222 -11.21 -16.90 -13.38
C THR A 222 -11.69 -16.94 -14.83
N GLY A 223 -11.05 -17.76 -15.68
CA GLY A 223 -11.45 -18.02 -17.05
C GLY A 223 -10.72 -17.19 -18.11
N PHE A 224 -9.76 -16.35 -17.70
CA PHE A 224 -8.88 -15.63 -18.63
C PHE A 224 -7.69 -16.51 -19.08
N ALA A 225 -7.07 -16.16 -20.19
CA ALA A 225 -5.89 -16.85 -20.69
C ALA A 225 -4.69 -16.68 -19.74
N ALA A 226 -4.05 -17.79 -19.37
CA ALA A 226 -2.84 -17.78 -18.54
C ALA A 226 -1.68 -16.98 -19.15
N GLY A 227 -1.65 -16.85 -20.48
CA GLY A 227 -0.63 -16.10 -21.22
C GLY A 227 -0.82 -14.58 -21.26
N GLY A 228 -1.89 -14.03 -20.67
CA GLY A 228 -2.20 -12.60 -20.76
C GLY A 228 -1.08 -11.67 -20.30
N LEU A 229 -0.55 -11.88 -19.08
CA LEU A 229 0.57 -11.08 -18.56
C LEU A 229 1.83 -11.24 -19.41
N ARG A 230 2.11 -12.47 -19.86
CA ARG A 230 3.27 -12.76 -20.72
C ARG A 230 3.19 -11.97 -22.02
N ALA A 231 2.02 -11.90 -22.65
CA ALA A 231 1.82 -11.15 -23.89
C ALA A 231 2.11 -9.66 -23.68
N VAL A 232 1.56 -9.04 -22.63
CA VAL A 232 1.86 -7.63 -22.29
C VAL A 232 3.36 -7.40 -22.06
N LEU A 233 4.05 -8.30 -21.35
CA LEU A 233 5.49 -8.16 -21.11
C LEU A 233 6.31 -8.26 -22.40
N VAL A 234 5.88 -9.07 -23.37
CA VAL A 234 6.52 -9.16 -24.70
C VAL A 234 6.30 -7.85 -25.47
N GLU A 235 5.08 -7.31 -25.46
CA GLU A 235 4.80 -6.02 -26.12
C GLU A 235 5.65 -4.90 -25.51
N ILE A 236 5.73 -4.82 -24.18
CA ILE A 236 6.58 -3.87 -23.46
C ILE A 236 8.06 -4.01 -23.85
N ASP A 237 8.59 -5.23 -23.91
CA ASP A 237 9.97 -5.51 -24.29
C ASP A 237 10.29 -5.05 -25.73
N SER A 238 9.27 -5.04 -26.60
CA SER A 238 9.39 -4.62 -28.00
C SER A 238 9.37 -3.10 -28.21
N LEU A 239 8.94 -2.32 -27.21
CA LEU A 239 8.88 -0.86 -27.30
C LEU A 239 10.30 -0.28 -27.37
N ALA A 240 10.73 0.12 -28.57
CA ALA A 240 12.03 0.76 -28.77
C ALA A 240 12.03 2.23 -28.27
N GLY A 241 12.80 2.52 -27.21
CA GLY A 241 12.95 3.87 -26.65
C GLY A 241 13.84 3.88 -25.40
N PRO A 242 14.14 5.05 -24.78
CA PRO A 242 14.59 5.05 -23.38
C PRO A 242 13.64 4.16 -22.59
N PRO A 243 14.06 3.49 -21.50
CA PRO A 243 13.12 2.72 -20.71
C PRO A 243 11.97 3.69 -20.47
N ALA A 244 10.81 3.37 -21.04
CA ALA A 244 9.65 4.13 -20.67
C ALA A 244 9.59 3.96 -19.13
N GLU A 245 8.95 4.86 -18.40
CA GLU A 245 8.82 4.68 -16.94
C GLU A 245 7.89 3.47 -16.68
N VAL A 246 8.35 2.31 -17.10
CA VAL A 246 7.66 1.18 -17.67
C VAL A 246 8.11 0.05 -16.83
N PHE A 247 7.24 -0.29 -15.89
CA PHE A 247 7.56 -1.31 -14.92
C PHE A 247 8.92 -1.05 -14.25
N SER A 248 9.38 0.20 -14.12
CA SER A 248 10.70 0.51 -13.53
C SER A 248 10.78 0.16 -12.04
N THR A 249 9.62 -0.04 -11.41
CA THR A 249 9.41 -0.62 -10.09
C THR A 249 9.46 -2.15 -10.07
N HIS A 250 9.70 -2.79 -11.21
CA HIS A 250 9.76 -4.23 -11.37
C HIS A 250 11.08 -4.61 -12.08
N PRO A 251 11.54 -5.86 -11.94
CA PRO A 251 12.67 -6.41 -12.70
C PRO A 251 12.42 -6.29 -14.20
N SER A 252 13.49 -6.37 -14.99
CA SER A 252 13.37 -6.33 -16.46
C SER A 252 12.39 -7.38 -16.97
N THR A 253 11.64 -7.00 -18.01
CA THR A 253 10.73 -7.87 -18.78
C THR A 253 11.41 -9.17 -19.18
N GLU A 254 12.64 -9.10 -19.69
CA GLU A 254 13.44 -10.28 -20.05
C GLU A 254 13.58 -11.28 -18.90
N ALA A 255 13.91 -10.81 -17.68
CA ALA A 255 14.11 -11.68 -16.54
C ALA A 255 12.81 -12.36 -16.09
N ARG A 256 11.69 -11.65 -16.13
CA ARG A 256 10.35 -12.20 -15.83
C ARG A 256 9.89 -13.21 -16.89
N LEU A 257 10.10 -12.91 -18.17
CA LEU A 257 9.75 -13.78 -19.29
C LEU A 257 10.48 -15.13 -19.27
N GLN A 258 11.68 -15.19 -18.68
CA GLN A 258 12.41 -16.45 -18.46
C GLN A 258 11.83 -17.31 -17.31
N LYS A 259 11.06 -16.71 -16.39
CA LYS A 259 10.46 -17.40 -15.24
C LYS A 259 9.00 -17.77 -15.46
N LEU A 260 8.28 -16.99 -16.25
CA LEU A 260 6.91 -17.30 -16.64
C LEU A 260 6.85 -18.52 -17.55
N PRO A 261 5.84 -19.41 -17.37
CA PRO A 261 5.56 -20.48 -18.33
C PRO A 261 5.36 -19.94 -19.75
N GLN A 262 5.68 -20.76 -20.75
CA GLN A 262 5.47 -20.42 -22.17
C GLN A 262 4.03 -20.68 -22.60
N ASP A 263 3.08 -20.02 -21.95
CA ASP A 263 1.69 -20.07 -22.36
C ASP A 263 1.49 -19.39 -23.72
N PRO A 264 0.55 -19.86 -24.55
CA PRO A 264 0.22 -19.19 -25.79
C PRO A 264 -0.35 -17.78 -25.51
N PRO A 265 -0.13 -16.82 -26.42
CA PRO A 265 -0.77 -15.52 -26.30
C PRO A 265 -2.30 -15.67 -26.36
N PRO A 266 -3.05 -14.75 -25.72
CA PRO A 266 -4.50 -14.73 -25.82
C PRO A 266 -4.98 -14.48 -27.26
N SER A 267 -6.25 -14.77 -27.49
CA SER A 267 -6.86 -14.44 -28.79
C SER A 267 -7.17 -12.94 -28.84
N PRO A 268 -7.01 -12.27 -29.98
CA PRO A 268 -7.48 -10.90 -30.14
C PRO A 268 -8.99 -10.82 -29.91
N ASN A 269 -9.44 -9.73 -29.28
CA ASN A 269 -10.86 -9.43 -29.04
C ASN A 269 -11.63 -9.14 -30.34
#